data_AF-A0A8T2Q6C3-F1
#
_entry.id   AF-A0A8T2Q6C3-F1
#
_cell.length_a   1.000
_cell.length_b   1.000
_cell.length_c   1.000
_cell.angle_alpha   90.00
_cell.angle_beta   90.00
_cell.angle_gamma   90.00
#
_symmetry.space_group_name_H-M   'P 1'
#
loop_
_entity.id
_entity.type
_entity.pdbx_description
1 polymer ?
#
loop_
_entity_poly.entity_id
_entity_poly.type
_entity_poly.pdbx_seq_one_letter_code
_entity_poly.pdbx_strand_id
1 'polypeptide(L)'
;MATSQAFHFVPLPCRSQNSAVAPLTSPSRHSLHRSSSLKGPYGTIRNISFDRNRDNRSLWMKSNIWLVYGRLNLKVKNVAYVPSASPAKTPGVARSHSDTFLSVSTEAELLSGIRKEVDANRIPSKAGYAMEELYHNYKDAALIGGAPVEKIVEIMATVLDRVLLQFEDPFTFPSYHEAIREPYDYYMFGQNYIRLLLDFRNSYLGNTSYFDKIEAQLKQGENVVLLSNHQTEADPAVMALLLEASHPYLAQKLIYIAGDRVVTDPFCKPFSMGRNLLCVYSKKHINDEPELVDMKRKANARSLKELAILLRKGGHLVWIAPSGGRDRPDPVTMIWKPAPFETTSVENIRRLIEHSKAPGHLYPLALLCYKLMPPPIQVQKEIGEERLLGFSGTGLSVGAELHFEEITSDCDSIDQAAECFSQAALEQVNAHYDALVQAVSHGKGMNASTDTLVLSQPWSVNSSTSNEKPRVPCHSS
;
A
#
# COMPACT_ATOMS: atom_id res chain seq x y z
N MET A 1 -46.74 -20.20 34.72
CA MET A 1 -46.19 -21.55 34.47
C MET A 1 -45.16 -21.38 33.35
N ALA A 2 -43.91 -21.06 33.66
CA ALA A 2 -42.83 -21.99 34.04
C ALA A 2 -42.53 -22.95 32.86
N THR A 3 -41.35 -23.02 32.23
CA THR A 3 -39.98 -22.66 32.67
C THR A 3 -39.02 -22.54 31.48
N SER A 4 -38.04 -21.65 31.65
CA SER A 4 -36.77 -21.51 30.96
C SER A 4 -35.85 -22.73 31.18
N GLN A 5 -34.99 -23.06 30.20
CA GLN A 5 -33.68 -23.64 30.50
C GLN A 5 -32.58 -23.03 29.61
N ALA A 6 -31.67 -22.34 30.30
CA ALA A 6 -30.40 -21.83 29.85
C ALA A 6 -29.33 -22.94 29.89
N PHE A 7 -28.40 -22.92 28.94
CA PHE A 7 -27.16 -23.68 29.02
C PHE A 7 -26.10 -22.83 29.73
N HIS A 8 -25.80 -23.19 30.98
CA HIS A 8 -24.64 -22.71 31.71
C HIS A 8 -23.55 -23.78 31.78
N PHE A 9 -22.34 -23.35 31.44
CA PHE A 9 -21.06 -23.99 31.69
C PHE A 9 -20.84 -24.32 33.17
N VAL A 10 -20.29 -25.50 33.47
CA VAL A 10 -19.66 -25.83 34.75
C VAL A 10 -18.28 -26.47 34.50
N PRO A 11 -17.22 -26.01 35.17
CA PRO A 11 -15.85 -26.53 35.03
C PRO A 11 -15.57 -27.67 36.01
N LEU A 12 -14.61 -28.55 35.68
CA LEU A 12 -14.10 -29.61 36.56
C LEU A 12 -12.57 -29.80 36.38
N PRO A 13 -11.85 -30.36 37.36
CA PRO A 13 -10.81 -29.60 38.07
C PRO A 13 -9.38 -30.15 37.92
N CYS A 14 -8.41 -29.33 38.36
CA CYS A 14 -7.02 -29.70 38.61
C CYS A 14 -6.87 -30.89 39.57
N ARG A 15 -5.95 -31.80 39.24
CA ARG A 15 -5.22 -32.58 40.25
C ARG A 15 -3.75 -32.72 39.85
N SER A 16 -2.93 -32.11 40.69
CA SER A 16 -1.49 -32.29 40.84
C SER A 16 -1.15 -33.70 41.34
N GLN A 17 -0.02 -34.26 40.91
CA GLN A 17 0.89 -34.93 41.84
C GLN A 17 2.33 -34.95 41.31
N ASN A 18 3.22 -34.58 42.22
CA ASN A 18 4.68 -34.50 42.10
C ASN A 18 5.34 -35.87 41.97
N SER A 19 6.50 -35.91 41.32
CA SER A 19 7.69 -36.49 41.92
C SER A 19 8.96 -35.93 41.28
N ALA A 20 9.77 -35.30 42.13
CA ALA A 20 11.11 -34.82 41.86
C ALA A 20 12.11 -35.99 41.77
N VAL A 21 13.21 -35.81 41.04
CA VAL A 21 14.60 -35.99 41.53
C VAL A 21 15.52 -35.21 40.58
N ALA A 22 16.39 -34.37 41.16
CA ALA A 22 17.42 -33.55 40.52
C ALA A 22 18.81 -34.24 40.65
N PRO A 23 19.93 -33.50 40.50
CA PRO A 23 20.62 -33.10 39.27
C PRO A 23 22.04 -33.72 39.24
N LEU A 24 22.88 -33.42 38.22
CA LEU A 24 24.36 -33.35 38.38
C LEU A 24 25.05 -32.80 37.11
N THR A 25 25.72 -31.66 37.30
CA THR A 25 27.07 -31.27 36.82
C THR A 25 27.42 -31.11 35.33
N SER A 26 27.78 -29.88 34.98
CA SER A 26 28.84 -29.51 34.01
C SER A 26 30.24 -29.97 34.50
N PRO A 27 31.24 -30.18 33.62
CA PRO A 27 32.23 -29.10 33.37
C PRO A 27 32.85 -29.15 31.93
N SER A 28 33.15 -27.99 31.33
CA SER A 28 34.48 -27.35 31.19
C SER A 28 35.24 -27.58 29.87
N ARG A 29 35.83 -26.46 29.41
CA ARG A 29 36.77 -26.23 28.32
C ARG A 29 37.96 -27.21 28.26
N HIS A 30 38.46 -27.47 27.05
CA HIS A 30 39.90 -27.57 26.80
C HIS A 30 40.27 -27.00 25.43
N SER A 31 41.19 -26.03 25.45
CA SER A 31 42.06 -25.62 24.35
C SER A 31 43.08 -26.71 24.04
N LEU A 32 43.54 -26.82 22.78
CA LEU A 32 44.93 -27.17 22.49
C LEU A 32 45.37 -26.66 21.11
N HIS A 33 46.64 -26.32 21.08
CA HIS A 33 47.42 -25.56 20.12
C HIS A 33 48.03 -26.42 19.01
N ARG A 34 48.51 -25.71 17.96
CA ARG A 34 49.67 -26.01 17.06
C ARG A 34 49.49 -27.11 16.00
N SER A 35 50.21 -27.15 14.88
CA SER A 35 50.88 -26.20 13.95
C SER A 35 51.77 -27.06 13.05
N SER A 36 51.71 -26.94 11.71
CA SER A 36 52.79 -27.18 10.72
C SER A 36 52.16 -27.28 9.31
N SER A 37 52.26 -26.26 8.45
CA SER A 37 53.37 -25.86 7.57
C SER A 37 53.79 -26.92 6.53
N LEU A 38 53.50 -26.67 5.25
CA LEU A 38 54.33 -27.08 4.09
C LEU A 38 54.14 -26.11 2.90
N LYS A 39 55.10 -25.19 2.78
CA LYS A 39 55.82 -24.65 1.59
C LYS A 39 55.11 -24.43 0.23
N GLY A 40 54.91 -23.13 -0.10
CA GLY A 40 55.32 -22.33 -1.30
C GLY A 40 55.13 -22.82 -2.75
N PRO A 41 55.43 -22.00 -3.81
CA PRO A 41 56.09 -20.67 -3.80
C PRO A 41 55.56 -19.58 -4.79
N TYR A 42 56.16 -18.38 -4.69
CA TYR A 42 56.15 -17.18 -5.58
C TYR A 42 54.94 -16.22 -5.47
N GLY A 43 55.10 -14.91 -5.29
CA GLY A 43 56.28 -14.03 -5.30
C GLY A 43 56.00 -12.65 -4.68
N THR A 44 57.10 -11.98 -4.36
CA THR A 44 57.23 -10.70 -3.66
C THR A 44 56.72 -9.51 -4.47
N ILE A 45 55.90 -8.62 -3.88
CA ILE A 45 55.84 -7.19 -4.27
C ILE A 45 55.78 -6.30 -3.01
N ARG A 46 56.57 -5.23 -3.10
CA ARG A 46 56.97 -4.26 -2.07
C ARG A 46 55.82 -3.39 -1.56
N ASN A 47 55.98 -2.97 -0.30
CA ASN A 47 55.32 -1.82 0.31
C ASN A 47 55.48 -0.55 -0.54
N ILE A 48 54.36 0.12 -0.83
CA ILE A 48 54.31 1.53 -1.19
C ILE A 48 53.27 2.19 -0.30
N SER A 49 53.72 3.11 0.55
CA SER A 49 52.87 4.03 1.29
C SER A 49 52.27 5.05 0.31
N PHE A 50 50.98 5.32 0.42
CA PHE A 50 50.38 6.48 -0.23
C PHE A 50 49.71 7.39 0.77
N ASP A 51 50.22 8.62 0.72
CA ASP A 51 49.88 9.80 1.48
C ASP A 51 48.52 10.38 1.04
N ARG A 52 47.88 11.10 1.97
CA ARG A 52 46.60 11.78 1.79
C ARG A 52 46.82 13.07 0.99
N ASN A 53 46.24 13.20 -0.22
CA ASN A 53 45.38 14.34 -0.55
C ASN A 53 44.73 14.29 -1.94
N ARG A 54 43.52 14.89 -1.98
CA ARG A 54 42.82 15.56 -3.10
C ARG A 54 43.30 15.30 -4.53
N ASP A 55 42.48 14.56 -5.28
CA ASP A 55 42.01 14.89 -6.65
C ASP A 55 41.59 13.64 -7.44
N ASN A 56 40.54 12.95 -6.98
CA ASN A 56 39.96 11.84 -7.76
C ASN A 56 38.42 11.79 -7.78
N ARG A 57 37.73 12.85 -7.32
CA ARG A 57 36.25 12.90 -7.35
C ARG A 57 35.66 13.21 -8.73
N SER A 58 36.41 13.80 -9.67
CA SER A 58 35.83 14.25 -10.95
C SER A 58 35.86 13.20 -12.08
N LEU A 59 36.72 12.20 -12.00
CA LEU A 59 36.88 11.17 -13.05
C LEU A 59 36.02 9.93 -12.80
N TRP A 60 35.74 9.56 -11.55
CA TRP A 60 34.85 8.44 -11.22
C TRP A 60 33.36 8.80 -11.39
N MET A 61 32.98 10.07 -11.21
CA MET A 61 31.61 10.57 -11.44
C MET A 61 31.16 10.50 -12.91
N LYS A 62 32.09 10.56 -13.87
CA LYS A 62 31.76 10.46 -15.30
C LYS A 62 31.42 9.03 -15.74
N SER A 63 31.93 8.01 -15.05
CA SER A 63 31.70 6.60 -15.41
C SER A 63 30.35 6.06 -14.92
N ASN A 64 29.82 6.54 -13.79
CA ASN A 64 28.53 6.08 -13.27
C ASN A 64 27.31 6.87 -13.80
N ILE A 65 27.50 8.12 -14.22
CA ILE A 65 26.47 8.86 -14.98
C ILE A 65 26.23 8.25 -16.37
N TRP A 66 27.24 7.60 -16.96
CA TRP A 66 27.13 6.99 -18.29
C TRP A 66 26.33 5.67 -18.27
N LEU A 67 26.34 4.93 -17.17
CA LEU A 67 25.54 3.70 -16.99
C LEU A 67 24.04 3.99 -16.77
N VAL A 68 23.68 5.20 -16.34
CA VAL A 68 22.28 5.61 -16.12
C VAL A 68 21.70 6.40 -17.31
N TYR A 69 22.53 6.92 -18.24
CA TYR A 69 22.06 7.76 -19.35
C TYR A 69 22.67 7.47 -20.75
N GLY A 70 23.48 6.42 -20.94
CA GLY A 70 24.28 6.21 -22.17
C GLY A 70 23.74 5.20 -23.19
N ARG A 71 22.70 5.55 -23.96
CA ARG A 71 22.52 5.28 -25.43
C ARG A 71 21.03 5.35 -25.82
N LEU A 72 20.61 6.52 -26.29
CA LEU A 72 19.48 6.67 -27.20
C LEU A 72 19.79 7.80 -28.19
N ASN A 73 20.81 7.56 -29.02
CA ASN A 73 20.95 8.23 -30.30
C ASN A 73 20.45 7.25 -31.36
N LEU A 74 19.14 7.30 -31.64
CA LEU A 74 18.55 6.68 -32.81
C LEU A 74 17.72 7.73 -33.52
N LYS A 75 18.17 8.05 -34.74
CA LYS A 75 17.44 8.87 -35.71
C LYS A 75 16.00 8.37 -35.79
N VAL A 76 15.07 9.26 -35.50
CA VAL A 76 13.63 9.04 -35.64
C VAL A 76 13.34 8.76 -37.12
N LYS A 77 13.09 7.50 -37.46
CA LYS A 77 12.14 7.17 -38.51
C LYS A 77 10.83 6.90 -37.83
N ASN A 78 9.84 7.76 -38.07
CA ASN A 78 8.45 7.52 -37.69
C ASN A 78 8.02 6.18 -38.31
N VAL A 79 7.91 5.16 -37.46
CA VAL A 79 7.20 3.93 -37.81
C VAL A 79 5.96 3.94 -36.93
N ALA A 80 4.81 4.19 -37.55
CA ALA A 80 3.52 4.05 -36.92
C ALA A 80 3.38 2.59 -36.43
N TYR A 81 3.07 2.44 -35.15
CA TYR A 81 2.78 1.15 -34.54
C TYR A 81 1.42 0.66 -35.05
N VAL A 82 1.41 -0.55 -35.63
CA VAL A 82 0.19 -1.31 -35.95
C VAL A 82 0.05 -2.40 -34.89
N PRO A 83 -1.00 -2.39 -34.05
CA PRO A 83 -1.24 -3.48 -33.10
C PRO A 83 -1.55 -4.77 -33.85
N SER A 84 -1.14 -5.91 -33.29
CA SER A 84 -1.57 -7.24 -33.74
C SER A 84 -3.10 -7.34 -33.69
N ALA A 85 -3.65 -8.01 -34.70
CA ALA A 85 -5.05 -7.96 -35.09
C ALA A 85 -6.03 -8.23 -33.94
N SER A 86 -6.67 -7.16 -33.48
CA SER A 86 -8.05 -7.25 -33.00
C SER A 86 -8.94 -7.70 -34.18
N PRO A 87 -10.04 -8.45 -33.95
CA PRO A 87 -11.01 -8.68 -35.01
C PRO A 87 -11.40 -7.31 -35.57
N ALA A 88 -11.41 -7.21 -36.90
CA ALA A 88 -11.59 -5.96 -37.63
C ALA A 88 -12.63 -5.08 -36.95
N LYS A 89 -12.21 -3.90 -36.45
CA LYS A 89 -13.15 -2.84 -36.08
C LYS A 89 -13.82 -2.40 -37.37
N THR A 90 -14.98 -2.97 -37.66
CA THR A 90 -16.02 -2.25 -38.39
C THR A 90 -16.13 -0.86 -37.73
N PRO A 91 -16.24 0.24 -38.50
CA PRO A 91 -16.47 1.55 -37.93
C PRO A 91 -17.89 1.57 -37.36
N GLY A 92 -18.04 0.97 -36.18
CA GLY A 92 -19.26 1.02 -35.39
C GLY A 92 -19.37 2.43 -34.84
N VAL A 93 -20.54 3.03 -35.05
CA VAL A 93 -20.97 4.25 -34.36
C VAL A 93 -20.56 4.13 -32.88
N ALA A 94 -19.77 5.07 -32.37
CA ALA A 94 -19.41 5.10 -30.96
C ALA A 94 -20.71 5.03 -30.15
N ARG A 95 -20.95 3.88 -29.51
CA ARG A 95 -22.17 3.65 -28.77
C ARG A 95 -22.11 4.57 -27.56
N SER A 96 -23.11 5.41 -27.37
CA SER A 96 -23.19 6.22 -26.16
C SER A 96 -23.18 5.33 -24.93
N HIS A 97 -22.61 5.85 -23.84
CA HIS A 97 -22.63 5.19 -22.54
C HIS A 97 -24.06 4.77 -22.18
N SER A 98 -24.23 3.57 -21.62
CA SER A 98 -25.53 3.06 -21.23
C SER A 98 -25.98 3.68 -19.90
N ASP A 99 -27.17 4.28 -19.88
CA ASP A 99 -27.74 4.86 -18.65
C ASP A 99 -28.40 3.79 -17.72
N THR A 100 -28.18 2.50 -17.97
CA THR A 100 -28.89 1.39 -17.30
C THR A 100 -28.77 1.42 -15.77
N PHE A 101 -27.65 1.89 -15.24
CA PHE A 101 -27.40 1.91 -13.80
C PHE A 101 -27.69 3.26 -13.13
N LEU A 102 -27.94 4.34 -13.90
CA LEU A 102 -28.07 5.70 -13.36
C LEU A 102 -29.32 5.93 -12.51
N SER A 103 -30.38 5.15 -12.72
CA SER A 103 -31.67 5.29 -12.02
C SER A 103 -32.05 4.06 -11.19
N VAL A 104 -31.10 3.18 -10.91
CA VAL A 104 -31.34 1.96 -10.13
C VAL A 104 -31.57 2.32 -8.66
N SER A 105 -32.68 1.83 -8.11
CA SER A 105 -33.09 2.08 -6.72
C SER A 105 -33.32 0.80 -5.92
N THR A 106 -33.40 -0.35 -6.59
CA THR A 106 -33.62 -1.65 -5.94
C THR A 106 -32.60 -2.70 -6.37
N GLU A 107 -32.39 -3.72 -5.54
CA GLU A 107 -31.53 -4.87 -5.87
C GLU A 107 -32.01 -5.59 -7.15
N ALA A 108 -33.33 -5.73 -7.32
CA ALA A 108 -33.89 -6.38 -8.51
C ALA A 108 -33.57 -5.60 -9.80
N GLU A 109 -33.67 -4.27 -9.76
CA GLU A 109 -33.27 -3.40 -10.87
C GLU A 109 -31.78 -3.51 -11.16
N LEU A 110 -30.93 -3.52 -10.14
CA LEU A 110 -29.46 -3.64 -10.29
C LEU A 110 -29.09 -4.95 -11.01
N LEU A 111 -29.57 -6.08 -10.50
CA LEU A 111 -29.29 -7.40 -11.08
C LEU A 111 -29.91 -7.55 -12.47
N SER A 112 -31.09 -6.99 -12.70
CA SER A 112 -31.70 -6.96 -14.04
C SER A 112 -30.90 -6.08 -15.01
N GLY A 113 -30.30 -4.99 -14.52
CA GLY A 113 -29.40 -4.13 -15.27
C GLY A 113 -28.18 -4.90 -15.78
N ILE A 114 -27.52 -5.68 -14.91
CA ILE A 114 -26.38 -6.53 -15.31
C ILE A 114 -26.78 -7.47 -16.44
N ARG A 115 -27.87 -8.23 -16.28
CA ARG A 115 -28.36 -9.16 -17.32
C ARG A 115 -28.65 -8.44 -18.65
N LYS A 116 -29.31 -7.28 -18.60
CA LYS A 116 -29.61 -6.46 -19.78
C LYS A 116 -28.33 -6.05 -20.52
N GLU A 117 -27.27 -5.68 -19.81
CA GLU A 117 -25.99 -5.27 -20.41
C GLU A 117 -25.21 -6.45 -21.01
N VAL A 118 -25.31 -7.63 -20.39
CA VAL A 118 -24.79 -8.90 -20.96
C VAL A 118 -25.54 -9.25 -22.24
N ASP A 119 -26.87 -9.28 -22.22
CA ASP A 119 -27.71 -9.61 -23.38
C ASP A 119 -27.50 -8.62 -24.53
N ALA A 120 -27.21 -7.35 -24.22
CA ALA A 120 -26.88 -6.31 -25.18
C ALA A 120 -25.43 -6.38 -25.72
N ASN A 121 -24.64 -7.38 -25.28
CA ASN A 121 -23.22 -7.56 -25.58
C ASN A 121 -22.36 -6.32 -25.27
N ARG A 122 -22.74 -5.52 -24.26
CA ARG A 122 -21.93 -4.39 -23.78
C ARG A 122 -20.90 -4.82 -22.75
N ILE A 123 -21.17 -5.92 -22.02
CA ILE A 123 -20.19 -6.60 -21.16
C ILE A 123 -20.13 -8.10 -21.46
N PRO A 124 -18.95 -8.74 -21.37
CA PRO A 124 -18.83 -10.20 -21.49
C PRO A 124 -19.56 -10.92 -20.35
N SER A 125 -20.08 -12.14 -20.61
CA SER A 125 -20.80 -12.92 -19.59
C SER A 125 -19.97 -13.17 -18.33
N LYS A 126 -18.66 -13.46 -18.45
CA LYS A 126 -17.75 -13.61 -17.29
C LYS A 126 -17.70 -12.33 -16.43
N ALA A 127 -17.73 -11.16 -17.06
CA ALA A 127 -17.77 -9.88 -16.35
C ALA A 127 -19.13 -9.65 -15.68
N GLY A 128 -20.24 -10.04 -16.34
CA GLY A 128 -21.58 -10.02 -15.72
C GLY A 128 -21.64 -10.84 -14.42
N TYR A 129 -21.14 -12.08 -14.44
CA TYR A 129 -21.05 -12.90 -13.23
C TYR A 129 -20.18 -12.26 -12.14
N ALA A 130 -19.04 -11.68 -12.50
CA ALA A 130 -18.18 -10.98 -11.56
C ALA A 130 -18.81 -9.70 -10.98
N MET A 131 -19.69 -9.01 -11.73
CA MET A 131 -20.47 -7.88 -11.20
C MET A 131 -21.50 -8.34 -10.15
N GLU A 132 -22.19 -9.45 -10.40
CA GLU A 132 -23.13 -10.04 -9.43
C GLU A 132 -22.40 -10.51 -8.17
N GLU A 133 -21.28 -11.23 -8.32
CA GLU A 133 -20.45 -11.66 -7.19
C GLU A 133 -19.95 -10.47 -6.37
N LEU A 134 -19.42 -9.43 -7.03
CA LEU A 134 -18.97 -8.21 -6.36
C LEU A 134 -20.10 -7.55 -5.57
N TYR A 135 -21.30 -7.45 -6.15
CA TYR A 135 -22.47 -6.91 -5.47
C TYR A 135 -22.83 -7.70 -4.22
N HIS A 136 -22.89 -9.03 -4.31
CA HIS A 136 -23.23 -9.88 -3.18
C HIS A 136 -22.18 -9.79 -2.06
N ASN A 137 -20.90 -9.87 -2.39
CA ASN A 137 -19.82 -9.73 -1.41
C ASN A 137 -19.81 -8.35 -0.74
N TYR A 138 -20.04 -7.28 -1.51
CA TYR A 138 -20.13 -5.93 -0.97
C TYR A 138 -21.34 -5.74 -0.06
N LYS A 139 -22.51 -6.26 -0.48
CA LYS A 139 -23.74 -6.21 0.30
C LYS A 139 -23.56 -6.92 1.64
N ASP A 140 -23.03 -8.14 1.64
CA ASP A 140 -22.86 -8.92 2.86
C ASP A 140 -21.92 -8.21 3.84
N ALA A 141 -20.80 -7.68 3.35
CA ALA A 141 -19.88 -6.89 4.18
C ALA A 141 -20.53 -5.60 4.71
N ALA A 142 -21.17 -4.81 3.86
CA ALA A 142 -21.79 -3.54 4.27
C ALA A 142 -22.98 -3.75 5.24
N LEU A 143 -23.73 -4.84 5.11
CA LEU A 143 -24.79 -5.23 6.05
C LEU A 143 -24.24 -5.56 7.45
N ILE A 144 -23.08 -6.23 7.53
CA ILE A 144 -22.39 -6.45 8.82
C ILE A 144 -22.04 -5.10 9.47
N GLY A 145 -21.64 -4.11 8.67
CA GLY A 145 -21.41 -2.74 9.11
C GLY A 145 -22.66 -1.94 9.48
N GLY A 146 -23.86 -2.50 9.25
CA GLY A 146 -25.15 -1.86 9.54
C GLY A 146 -25.61 -0.85 8.48
N ALA A 147 -25.06 -0.90 7.26
CA ALA A 147 -25.52 -0.03 6.18
C ALA A 147 -26.92 -0.44 5.69
N PRO A 148 -27.83 0.51 5.39
CA PRO A 148 -29.14 0.20 4.83
C PRO A 148 -29.00 -0.29 3.37
N VAL A 149 -29.86 -1.22 2.97
CA VAL A 149 -29.82 -1.86 1.64
C VAL A 149 -29.93 -0.83 0.52
N GLU A 150 -30.75 0.20 0.70
CA GLU A 150 -30.93 1.27 -0.28
C GLU A 150 -29.62 1.99 -0.56
N LYS A 151 -28.80 2.23 0.48
CA LYS A 151 -27.48 2.86 0.33
C LYS A 151 -26.48 1.93 -0.34
N ILE A 152 -26.55 0.63 -0.04
CA ILE A 152 -25.72 -0.39 -0.69
C ILE A 152 -26.01 -0.42 -2.20
N VAL A 153 -27.29 -0.46 -2.57
CA VAL A 153 -27.74 -0.43 -3.97
C VAL A 153 -27.30 0.86 -4.66
N GLU A 154 -27.49 2.02 -4.01
CA GLU A 154 -27.05 3.32 -4.54
C GLU A 154 -25.54 3.31 -4.87
N ILE A 155 -24.70 2.89 -3.92
CA ILE A 155 -23.25 2.81 -4.12
C ILE A 155 -22.92 1.83 -5.24
N MET A 156 -23.48 0.62 -5.20
CA MET A 156 -23.16 -0.41 -6.19
C MET A 156 -23.67 -0.07 -7.59
N ALA A 157 -24.79 0.65 -7.73
CA ALA A 157 -25.23 1.20 -9.00
C ALA A 157 -24.14 2.10 -9.62
N THR A 158 -23.58 3.03 -8.84
CA THR A 158 -22.47 3.87 -9.33
C THR A 158 -21.21 3.07 -9.65
N VAL A 159 -20.90 2.02 -8.89
CA VAL A 159 -19.73 1.16 -9.17
C VAL A 159 -19.92 0.42 -10.48
N LEU A 160 -21.05 -0.26 -10.66
CA LEU A 160 -21.30 -1.06 -11.87
C LEU A 160 -21.42 -0.18 -13.12
N ASP A 161 -21.98 1.02 -12.99
CA ASP A 161 -22.01 2.04 -14.03
C ASP A 161 -20.60 2.47 -14.48
N ARG A 162 -19.72 2.79 -13.54
CA ARG A 162 -18.34 3.19 -13.84
C ARG A 162 -17.49 2.02 -14.35
N VAL A 163 -17.77 0.79 -13.92
CA VAL A 163 -17.13 -0.43 -14.46
C VAL A 163 -17.62 -0.72 -15.87
N LEU A 164 -18.91 -0.59 -16.16
CA LEU A 164 -19.48 -0.72 -17.51
C LEU A 164 -18.78 0.23 -18.48
N LEU A 165 -18.58 1.49 -18.07
CA LEU A 165 -17.85 2.47 -18.88
C LEU A 165 -16.43 1.99 -19.23
N GLN A 166 -15.76 1.18 -18.39
CA GLN A 166 -14.44 0.64 -18.71
C GLN A 166 -14.46 -0.49 -19.75
N PHE A 167 -15.60 -1.13 -19.98
CA PHE A 167 -15.80 -2.06 -21.09
C PHE A 167 -16.16 -1.33 -22.39
N GLU A 168 -16.89 -0.22 -22.29
CA GLU A 168 -17.31 0.58 -23.44
C GLU A 168 -16.20 1.50 -23.96
N ASP A 169 -15.52 2.19 -23.04
CA ASP A 169 -14.43 3.14 -23.31
C ASP A 169 -13.32 3.02 -22.23
N PRO A 170 -12.40 2.05 -22.40
CA PRO A 170 -11.36 1.81 -21.41
C PRO A 170 -10.40 3.00 -21.24
N PHE A 171 -10.35 3.57 -20.04
CA PHE A 171 -9.36 4.61 -19.70
C PHE A 171 -7.91 4.09 -19.84
N THR A 172 -7.00 4.90 -20.39
CA THR A 172 -5.58 4.55 -20.50
C THR A 172 -4.76 5.43 -19.56
N PHE A 173 -4.08 4.79 -18.59
CA PHE A 173 -3.28 5.52 -17.61
C PHE A 173 -1.97 6.06 -18.22
N PRO A 174 -1.65 7.35 -18.01
CA PRO A 174 -0.32 7.89 -18.29
C PRO A 174 0.72 7.39 -17.26
N SER A 175 2.01 7.68 -17.49
CA SER A 175 3.07 7.35 -16.53
C SER A 175 2.87 8.01 -15.16
N TYR A 176 2.46 9.28 -15.15
CA TYR A 176 1.97 9.99 -13.98
C TYR A 176 0.53 10.40 -14.22
N HIS A 177 -0.36 9.93 -13.35
CA HIS A 177 -1.80 10.17 -13.40
C HIS A 177 -2.20 11.05 -12.23
N GLU A 178 -2.91 12.14 -12.51
CA GLU A 178 -3.55 12.97 -11.49
C GLU A 178 -4.99 12.50 -11.28
N ALA A 179 -5.44 12.48 -10.03
CA ALA A 179 -6.79 12.03 -9.69
C ALA A 179 -7.86 12.84 -10.47
N ILE A 180 -8.78 12.14 -11.13
CA ILE A 180 -9.88 12.77 -11.86
C ILE A 180 -10.95 13.18 -10.86
N ARG A 181 -11.19 14.50 -10.75
CA ARG A 181 -12.18 15.10 -9.86
C ARG A 181 -13.41 15.64 -10.59
N GLU A 182 -13.31 15.89 -11.89
CA GLU A 182 -14.35 16.48 -12.73
C GLU A 182 -14.35 15.83 -14.12
N PRO A 183 -15.51 15.73 -14.82
CA PRO A 183 -16.86 16.09 -14.36
C PRO A 183 -17.47 15.07 -13.39
N TYR A 184 -16.78 13.96 -13.14
CA TYR A 184 -17.15 12.94 -12.17
C TYR A 184 -16.01 12.78 -11.16
N ASP A 185 -16.33 12.90 -9.87
CA ASP A 185 -15.33 12.81 -8.81
C ASP A 185 -15.01 11.34 -8.48
N TYR A 186 -14.03 10.78 -9.19
CA TYR A 186 -13.58 9.40 -8.97
C TYR A 186 -12.90 9.21 -7.61
N TYR A 187 -12.35 10.28 -7.02
CA TYR A 187 -11.80 10.23 -5.66
C TYR A 187 -12.92 9.98 -4.66
N MET A 188 -13.97 10.81 -4.68
CA MET A 188 -15.10 10.66 -3.76
C MET A 188 -15.90 9.38 -4.02
N PHE A 189 -16.02 8.95 -5.27
CA PHE A 189 -16.54 7.64 -5.64
C PHE A 189 -15.82 6.51 -4.88
N GLY A 190 -14.48 6.48 -4.93
CA GLY A 190 -13.69 5.47 -4.24
C GLY A 190 -13.77 5.59 -2.71
N GLN A 191 -13.77 6.82 -2.17
CA GLN A 191 -13.95 7.05 -0.73
C GLN A 191 -15.31 6.52 -0.25
N ASN A 192 -16.39 6.83 -0.96
CA ASN A 192 -17.74 6.43 -0.56
C ASN A 192 -17.94 4.91 -0.59
N TYR A 193 -17.36 4.24 -1.58
CA TYR A 193 -17.37 2.78 -1.69
C TYR A 193 -16.69 2.11 -0.48
N ILE A 194 -15.46 2.50 -0.16
CA ILE A 194 -14.69 1.87 0.94
C ILE A 194 -15.21 2.28 2.32
N ARG A 195 -15.80 3.48 2.46
CA ARG A 195 -16.29 3.97 3.76
C ARG A 195 -17.33 3.04 4.39
N LEU A 196 -18.18 2.37 3.62
CA LEU A 196 -19.17 1.42 4.16
C LEU A 196 -18.57 0.08 4.61
N LEU A 197 -17.32 -0.20 4.25
CA LEU A 197 -16.61 -1.42 4.65
C LEU A 197 -15.72 -1.18 5.89
N LEU A 198 -15.47 0.07 6.26
CA LEU A 198 -14.49 0.43 7.29
C LEU A 198 -15.17 0.63 8.65
N ASP A 199 -14.78 -0.18 9.64
CA ASP A 199 -15.19 0.02 11.03
C ASP A 199 -14.34 1.10 11.70
N PHE A 200 -14.76 2.36 11.60
CA PHE A 200 -14.04 3.47 12.22
C PHE A 200 -13.93 3.35 13.74
N ARG A 201 -14.87 2.65 14.41
CA ARG A 201 -14.85 2.51 15.87
C ARG A 201 -13.75 1.58 16.33
N ASN A 202 -13.37 0.61 15.50
CA ASN A 202 -12.24 -0.28 15.76
C ASN A 202 -11.05 -0.01 14.82
N SER A 203 -10.94 1.22 14.30
CA SER A 203 -9.79 1.66 13.51
C SER A 203 -8.90 2.61 14.31
N TYR A 204 -7.62 2.74 13.96
CA TYR A 204 -6.69 3.59 14.70
C TYR A 204 -5.66 4.28 13.80
N LEU A 205 -5.33 5.53 14.13
CA LEU A 205 -4.26 6.31 13.55
C LEU A 205 -3.11 6.45 14.56
N GLY A 206 -1.94 5.96 14.20
CA GLY A 206 -0.71 6.03 14.99
C GLY A 206 0.13 7.25 14.64
N ASN A 207 0.64 7.94 15.66
CA ASN A 207 1.57 9.06 15.56
C ASN A 207 1.07 10.23 14.69
N THR A 208 -0.11 10.75 15.02
CA THR A 208 -0.70 11.95 14.38
C THR A 208 0.30 13.12 14.27
N SER A 209 1.17 13.31 15.27
CA SER A 209 2.21 14.35 15.26
C SER A 209 3.24 14.22 14.14
N TYR A 210 3.53 13.01 13.67
CA TYR A 210 4.41 12.82 12.51
C TYR A 210 3.69 13.16 11.20
N PHE A 211 2.38 12.95 11.10
CA PHE A 211 1.60 13.46 9.98
C PHE A 211 1.59 14.99 9.95
N ASP A 212 1.49 15.66 11.11
CA ASP A 212 1.63 17.13 11.20
C ASP A 212 3.00 17.59 10.66
N LYS A 213 4.08 16.90 11.07
CA LYS A 213 5.45 17.18 10.59
C LYS A 213 5.57 16.98 9.08
N ILE A 214 5.05 15.87 8.56
CA ILE A 214 5.05 15.57 7.11
C ILE A 214 4.31 16.65 6.34
N GLU A 215 3.14 17.08 6.80
CA GLU A 215 2.39 18.15 6.15
C GLU A 215 3.15 19.48 6.17
N ALA A 216 3.83 19.80 7.28
CA ALA A 216 4.67 20.98 7.37
C ALA A 216 5.86 20.96 6.40
N GLN A 217 6.55 19.81 6.27
CA GLN A 217 7.65 19.62 5.30
C GLN A 217 7.16 19.83 3.86
N LEU A 218 6.02 19.24 3.50
CA LEU A 218 5.42 19.42 2.17
C LEU A 218 5.06 20.89 1.88
N LYS A 219 4.50 21.59 2.88
CA LYS A 219 4.17 23.03 2.77
C LYS A 219 5.41 23.91 2.60
N GLN A 220 6.59 23.45 3.03
CA GLN A 220 7.88 24.12 2.80
C GLN A 220 8.47 23.81 1.42
N GLY A 221 7.79 22.99 0.60
CA GLY A 221 8.27 22.59 -0.72
C GLY A 221 9.25 21.40 -0.67
N GLU A 222 9.36 20.72 0.46
CA GLU A 222 10.18 19.51 0.61
C GLU A 222 9.41 18.28 0.10
N ASN A 223 10.12 17.22 -0.25
CA ASN A 223 9.51 15.95 -0.66
C ASN A 223 9.41 14.99 0.52
N VAL A 224 8.36 14.18 0.56
CA VAL A 224 8.24 13.12 1.55
C VAL A 224 7.92 11.81 0.83
N VAL A 225 8.64 10.75 1.17
CA VAL A 225 8.36 9.40 0.70
C VAL A 225 8.08 8.44 1.85
N LEU A 226 6.94 7.78 1.77
CA LEU A 226 6.44 6.80 2.73
C LEU A 226 6.85 5.40 2.26
N LEU A 227 7.74 4.75 2.99
CA LEU A 227 8.16 3.37 2.77
C LEU A 227 7.22 2.44 3.55
N SER A 228 6.39 1.68 2.84
CA SER A 228 5.25 1.01 3.47
C SER A 228 5.13 -0.48 3.15
N ASN A 229 4.39 -1.22 3.97
CA ASN A 229 3.78 -2.47 3.54
C ASN A 229 2.56 -2.21 2.64
N HIS A 230 1.97 -3.26 2.09
CA HIS A 230 0.81 -3.15 1.19
C HIS A 230 -0.09 -4.36 1.43
N GLN A 231 -1.40 -4.18 1.61
CA GLN A 231 -2.29 -5.29 1.99
C GLN A 231 -3.38 -5.55 0.98
N THR A 232 -4.00 -4.50 0.46
CA THR A 232 -5.19 -4.58 -0.40
C THR A 232 -5.09 -3.61 -1.57
N GLU A 233 -5.89 -3.82 -2.60
CA GLU A 233 -6.02 -2.82 -3.69
C GLU A 233 -6.72 -1.53 -3.20
N ALA A 234 -7.41 -1.59 -2.06
CA ALA A 234 -8.09 -0.47 -1.42
C ALA A 234 -7.19 0.36 -0.48
N ASP A 235 -5.91 0.02 -0.33
CA ASP A 235 -4.97 0.73 0.54
C ASP A 235 -4.99 2.26 0.36
N PRO A 236 -5.02 2.81 -0.87
CA PRO A 236 -5.16 4.26 -1.09
C PRO A 236 -6.39 4.87 -0.43
N ALA A 237 -7.54 4.21 -0.54
CA ALA A 237 -8.79 4.68 0.02
C ALA A 237 -8.81 4.57 1.55
N VAL A 238 -8.29 3.46 2.10
CA VAL A 238 -8.16 3.27 3.56
C VAL A 238 -7.27 4.36 4.15
N MET A 239 -6.09 4.59 3.58
CA MET A 239 -5.20 5.67 4.03
C MET A 239 -5.88 7.03 3.97
N ALA A 240 -6.56 7.33 2.86
CA ALA A 240 -7.26 8.60 2.71
C ALA A 240 -8.40 8.76 3.73
N LEU A 241 -9.21 7.72 3.98
CA LEU A 241 -10.30 7.74 4.96
C LEU A 241 -9.79 7.93 6.39
N LEU A 242 -8.68 7.29 6.76
CA LEU A 242 -8.10 7.44 8.11
C LEU A 242 -7.45 8.82 8.32
N LEU A 243 -7.10 9.52 7.24
CA LEU A 243 -6.51 10.86 7.29
C LEU A 243 -7.52 11.98 7.01
N GLU A 244 -8.73 11.70 6.49
CA GLU A 244 -9.62 12.75 5.96
C GLU A 244 -10.06 13.78 7.00
N ALA A 245 -10.22 13.36 8.25
CA ALA A 245 -10.66 14.22 9.35
C ALA A 245 -9.54 15.12 9.91
N SER A 246 -8.31 14.61 9.99
CA SER A 246 -7.18 15.32 10.62
C SER A 246 -6.19 15.92 9.63
N HIS A 247 -5.94 15.25 8.50
CA HIS A 247 -4.94 15.59 7.49
C HIS A 247 -5.52 15.50 6.06
N PRO A 248 -6.59 16.26 5.74
CA PRO A 248 -7.23 16.20 4.43
C PRO A 248 -6.31 16.58 3.26
N TYR A 249 -5.27 17.39 3.53
CA TYR A 249 -4.23 17.70 2.53
C TYR A 249 -3.46 16.45 2.14
N LEU A 250 -2.95 15.69 3.12
CA LEU A 250 -2.24 14.43 2.86
C LEU A 250 -3.14 13.40 2.18
N ALA A 251 -4.38 13.26 2.66
CA ALA A 251 -5.37 12.32 2.13
C ALA A 251 -5.68 12.48 0.62
N GLN A 252 -5.47 13.69 0.08
CA GLN A 252 -5.75 14.02 -1.32
C GLN A 252 -4.50 14.19 -2.17
N LYS A 253 -3.34 14.47 -1.57
CA LYS A 253 -2.09 14.76 -2.29
C LYS A 253 -1.15 13.57 -2.44
N LEU A 254 -1.38 12.48 -1.72
CA LEU A 254 -0.56 11.27 -1.80
C LEU A 254 -0.51 10.73 -3.24
N ILE A 255 0.72 10.47 -3.72
CA ILE A 255 1.00 9.84 -5.01
C ILE A 255 1.39 8.38 -4.76
N TYR A 256 0.62 7.43 -5.28
CA TYR A 256 0.86 6.01 -5.08
C TYR A 256 1.67 5.44 -6.24
N ILE A 257 2.80 4.81 -5.95
CA ILE A 257 3.50 3.97 -6.93
C ILE A 257 2.71 2.66 -7.07
N ALA A 258 1.99 2.52 -8.19
CA ALA A 258 0.98 1.48 -8.37
C ALA A 258 1.33 0.52 -9.52
N GLY A 259 1.02 -0.76 -9.29
CA GLY A 259 1.24 -1.87 -10.21
C GLY A 259 0.30 -1.87 -11.42
N ASP A 260 0.58 -2.74 -12.39
CA ASP A 260 -0.14 -2.87 -13.65
C ASP A 260 -1.58 -3.40 -13.52
N ARG A 261 -1.85 -4.26 -12.52
CA ARG A 261 -3.16 -4.85 -12.31
C ARG A 261 -4.26 -3.80 -12.07
N VAL A 262 -4.04 -2.88 -11.14
CA VAL A 262 -5.05 -1.88 -10.75
C VAL A 262 -5.31 -0.82 -11.82
N VAL A 263 -4.46 -0.76 -12.85
CA VAL A 263 -4.61 0.16 -14.01
C VAL A 263 -5.11 -0.56 -15.28
N THR A 264 -5.23 -1.89 -15.25
CA THR A 264 -5.69 -2.70 -16.39
C THR A 264 -7.02 -3.41 -16.13
N ASP A 265 -7.30 -3.85 -14.90
CA ASP A 265 -8.56 -4.54 -14.55
C ASP A 265 -9.75 -3.55 -14.59
N PRO A 266 -10.77 -3.76 -15.47
CA PRO A 266 -11.97 -2.91 -15.55
C PRO A 266 -12.69 -2.69 -14.23
N PHE A 267 -12.62 -3.63 -13.29
CA PHE A 267 -13.23 -3.52 -11.96
C PHE A 267 -12.46 -2.57 -11.02
N CYS A 268 -11.15 -2.43 -11.23
CA CYS A 268 -10.27 -1.64 -10.36
C CYS A 268 -10.00 -0.25 -10.92
N LYS A 269 -10.02 -0.11 -12.26
CA LYS A 269 -9.72 1.13 -12.96
C LYS A 269 -10.52 2.35 -12.46
N PRO A 270 -11.84 2.27 -12.22
CA PRO A 270 -12.59 3.42 -11.70
C PRO A 270 -12.03 3.93 -10.36
N PHE A 271 -11.60 3.03 -9.48
CA PHE A 271 -10.99 3.41 -8.19
C PHE A 271 -9.61 4.04 -8.38
N SER A 272 -8.80 3.49 -9.30
CA SER A 272 -7.48 4.01 -9.68
C SER A 272 -7.56 5.39 -10.35
N MET A 273 -8.60 5.64 -11.16
CA MET A 273 -8.83 6.95 -11.80
C MET A 273 -8.98 8.08 -10.77
N GLY A 274 -9.45 7.77 -9.55
CA GLY A 274 -9.61 8.71 -8.44
C GLY A 274 -8.38 8.94 -7.58
N ARG A 275 -7.19 8.42 -7.94
CA ARG A 275 -5.96 8.55 -7.15
C ARG A 275 -4.85 9.18 -7.97
N ASN A 276 -3.88 9.83 -7.30
CA ASN A 276 -2.66 10.24 -7.98
C ASN A 276 -1.73 9.04 -8.07
N LEU A 277 -1.32 8.63 -9.27
CA LEU A 277 -0.56 7.40 -9.48
C LEU A 277 0.73 7.66 -10.24
N LEU A 278 1.77 6.93 -9.87
CA LEU A 278 2.91 6.64 -10.74
C LEU A 278 2.79 5.19 -11.17
N CYS A 279 2.44 4.99 -12.44
CA CYS A 279 2.11 3.66 -12.97
C CYS A 279 3.38 2.91 -13.34
N VAL A 280 3.64 1.79 -12.67
CA VAL A 280 4.80 0.93 -12.89
C VAL A 280 4.36 -0.53 -13.02
N TYR A 281 5.05 -1.29 -13.86
CA TYR A 281 4.95 -2.75 -13.88
C TYR A 281 5.77 -3.32 -12.73
N SER A 282 5.17 -4.19 -11.92
CA SER A 282 5.89 -4.85 -10.83
C SER A 282 7.01 -5.73 -11.38
N LYS A 283 8.18 -5.71 -10.74
CA LYS A 283 9.27 -6.64 -11.08
C LYS A 283 8.83 -8.11 -10.96
N LYS A 284 7.90 -8.41 -10.05
CA LYS A 284 7.34 -9.75 -9.86
C LYS A 284 6.60 -10.27 -11.09
N HIS A 285 6.01 -9.37 -11.89
CA HIS A 285 5.16 -9.70 -13.04
C HIS A 285 5.74 -9.25 -14.39
N ILE A 286 6.95 -8.67 -14.38
CA ILE A 286 7.55 -8.13 -15.60
C ILE A 286 7.88 -9.23 -16.62
N ASN A 287 8.20 -10.43 -16.14
CA ASN A 287 8.57 -11.59 -16.94
C ASN A 287 7.41 -12.57 -17.17
N ASP A 288 6.20 -12.29 -16.70
CA ASP A 288 5.04 -13.19 -16.88
C ASP A 288 4.70 -13.40 -18.36
N GLU A 289 4.92 -12.37 -19.17
CA GLU A 289 4.76 -12.38 -20.62
C GLU A 289 6.08 -11.91 -21.26
N PRO A 290 6.95 -12.84 -21.70
CA PRO A 290 8.29 -12.51 -22.21
C PRO A 290 8.29 -11.48 -23.34
N GLU A 291 7.26 -11.51 -24.20
CA GLU A 291 7.11 -10.60 -25.34
C GLU A 291 6.86 -9.14 -24.90
N LEU A 292 6.32 -8.92 -23.70
CA LEU A 292 5.99 -7.60 -23.18
C LEU A 292 7.10 -7.01 -22.31
N VAL A 293 8.15 -7.76 -21.97
CA VAL A 293 9.21 -7.33 -21.04
C VAL A 293 9.83 -6.00 -21.46
N ASP A 294 10.21 -5.84 -22.73
CA ASP A 294 10.86 -4.62 -23.22
C ASP A 294 9.93 -3.41 -23.15
N MET A 295 8.65 -3.61 -23.44
CA MET A 295 7.62 -2.58 -23.33
C MET A 295 7.43 -2.19 -21.86
N LYS A 296 7.28 -3.16 -20.96
CA LYS A 296 7.12 -2.95 -19.51
C LYS A 296 8.33 -2.21 -18.91
N ARG A 297 9.56 -2.58 -19.30
CA ARG A 297 10.80 -1.90 -18.89
C ARG A 297 10.86 -0.46 -19.37
N LYS A 298 10.50 -0.19 -20.64
CA LYS A 298 10.44 1.18 -21.19
C LYS A 298 9.38 2.03 -20.49
N ALA A 299 8.23 1.44 -20.15
CA ALA A 299 7.19 2.13 -19.39
C ALA A 299 7.69 2.51 -17.98
N ASN A 300 8.31 1.58 -17.26
CA ASN A 300 8.89 1.85 -15.93
C ASN A 300 9.97 2.94 -15.98
N ALA A 301 10.84 2.93 -16.99
CA ALA A 301 11.84 3.97 -17.17
C ALA A 301 11.22 5.36 -17.38
N ARG A 302 10.09 5.45 -18.10
CA ARG A 302 9.34 6.71 -18.25
C ARG A 302 8.74 7.15 -16.91
N SER A 303 8.10 6.25 -16.17
CA SER A 303 7.48 6.58 -14.88
C SER A 303 8.51 6.99 -13.83
N LEU A 304 9.69 6.36 -13.77
CA LEU A 304 10.79 6.79 -12.91
C LEU A 304 11.34 8.17 -13.30
N LYS A 305 11.35 8.49 -14.61
CA LYS A 305 11.72 9.83 -15.07
C LYS A 305 10.71 10.88 -14.64
N GLU A 306 9.41 10.59 -14.71
CA GLU A 306 8.35 11.46 -14.19
C GLU A 306 8.48 11.67 -12.68
N LEU A 307 8.71 10.60 -11.91
CA LEU A 307 8.99 10.71 -10.47
C LEU A 307 10.17 11.65 -10.20
N ALA A 308 11.28 11.48 -10.92
CA ALA A 308 12.44 12.37 -10.76
C ALA A 308 12.13 13.83 -11.13
N ILE A 309 11.24 14.08 -12.10
CA ILE A 309 10.78 15.43 -12.45
C ILE A 309 9.93 16.01 -11.31
N LEU A 310 9.00 15.22 -10.75
CA LEU A 310 8.17 15.62 -9.61
C LEU A 310 9.07 15.96 -8.41
N LEU A 311 9.94 15.05 -7.97
CA LEU A 311 10.82 15.29 -6.83
C LEU A 311 11.71 16.55 -7.01
N ARG A 312 12.16 16.85 -8.24
CA ARG A 312 12.90 18.11 -8.48
C ARG A 312 12.06 19.38 -8.32
N LYS A 313 10.75 19.31 -8.53
CA LYS A 313 9.84 20.44 -8.29
C LYS A 313 9.62 20.70 -6.80
N GLY A 314 9.72 19.66 -5.96
CA GLY A 314 9.50 19.75 -4.52
C GLY A 314 8.00 19.71 -4.15
N GLY A 315 7.70 19.50 -2.87
CA GLY A 315 6.34 19.52 -2.34
C GLY A 315 5.51 18.26 -2.64
N HIS A 316 6.15 17.16 -3.01
CA HIS A 316 5.45 15.91 -3.36
C HIS A 316 5.49 14.88 -2.23
N LEU A 317 4.33 14.28 -1.98
CA LEU A 317 4.16 13.17 -1.05
C LEU A 317 3.97 11.88 -1.86
N VAL A 318 4.88 10.92 -1.70
CA VAL A 318 4.87 9.66 -2.45
C VAL A 318 4.74 8.47 -1.50
N TRP A 319 3.88 7.52 -1.83
CA TRP A 319 3.80 6.22 -1.17
C TRP A 319 4.40 5.15 -2.07
N ILE A 320 5.22 4.28 -1.51
CA ILE A 320 5.75 3.10 -2.17
C ILE A 320 5.69 1.90 -1.21
N ALA A 321 5.35 0.74 -1.77
CA ALA A 321 5.54 -0.55 -1.12
C ALA A 321 6.78 -1.26 -1.71
N PRO A 322 7.97 -1.19 -1.06
CA PRO A 322 9.20 -1.74 -1.63
C PRO A 322 9.18 -3.27 -1.81
N SER A 323 8.26 -3.98 -1.14
CA SER A 323 8.01 -5.41 -1.35
C SER A 323 7.45 -5.72 -2.74
N GLY A 324 6.93 -4.72 -3.47
CA GLY A 324 6.43 -4.85 -4.84
C GLY A 324 5.11 -5.63 -4.98
N GLY A 325 4.42 -5.94 -3.87
CA GLY A 325 3.12 -6.61 -3.87
C GLY A 325 2.47 -6.69 -2.50
N ARG A 326 1.20 -7.10 -2.48
CA ARG A 326 0.40 -7.26 -1.25
C ARG A 326 1.03 -8.30 -0.31
N ASP A 327 0.91 -8.09 1.00
CA ASP A 327 1.26 -9.03 2.06
C ASP A 327 0.50 -10.35 1.85
N ARG A 328 1.05 -11.44 2.39
CA ARG A 328 0.39 -12.75 2.41
C ARG A 328 0.47 -13.33 3.81
N PRO A 329 -0.54 -14.11 4.24
CA PRO A 329 -0.42 -14.87 5.46
C PRO A 329 0.67 -15.92 5.31
N ASP A 330 1.38 -16.20 6.39
CA ASP A 330 2.21 -17.39 6.47
C ASP A 330 1.33 -18.64 6.20
N PRO A 331 1.73 -19.54 5.29
CA PRO A 331 0.87 -20.63 4.82
C PRO A 331 0.57 -21.69 5.89
N VAL A 332 1.29 -21.69 7.02
CA VAL A 332 1.12 -22.67 8.10
C VAL A 332 0.37 -22.04 9.27
N THR A 333 0.81 -20.88 9.73
CA THR A 333 0.27 -20.18 10.90
C THR A 333 -0.92 -19.29 10.56
N MET A 334 -1.11 -18.96 9.28
CA MET A 334 -2.09 -17.99 8.78
C MET A 334 -1.94 -16.57 9.35
N ILE A 335 -0.77 -16.27 9.93
CA ILE A 335 -0.46 -14.95 10.49
C ILE A 335 -0.02 -14.02 9.35
N TRP A 336 -0.64 -12.84 9.30
CA TRP A 336 -0.28 -11.79 8.36
C TRP A 336 0.85 -10.93 8.91
N LYS A 337 1.86 -10.66 8.09
CA LYS A 337 2.98 -9.75 8.39
C LYS A 337 3.35 -8.94 7.14
N PRO A 338 3.92 -7.74 7.32
CA PRO A 338 4.58 -7.01 6.25
C PRO A 338 5.55 -7.90 5.46
N ALA A 339 5.38 -7.94 4.14
CA ALA A 339 6.32 -8.63 3.27
C ALA A 339 7.71 -7.96 3.28
N PRO A 340 8.80 -8.71 3.10
CA PRO A 340 10.14 -8.15 3.03
C PRO A 340 10.27 -7.07 1.96
N PHE A 341 11.01 -6.02 2.27
CA PHE A 341 11.33 -4.97 1.32
C PHE A 341 12.41 -5.44 0.34
N GLU A 342 12.29 -5.05 -0.93
CA GLU A 342 13.42 -5.15 -1.84
C GLU A 342 14.39 -3.99 -1.57
N THR A 343 15.57 -4.29 -1.02
CA THR A 343 16.63 -3.31 -0.74
C THR A 343 16.94 -2.42 -1.93
N THR A 344 16.98 -2.99 -3.14
CA THR A 344 17.21 -2.21 -4.37
C THR A 344 16.12 -1.17 -4.63
N SER A 345 14.87 -1.45 -4.26
CA SER A 345 13.75 -0.52 -4.44
C SER A 345 13.83 0.63 -3.43
N VAL A 346 14.15 0.33 -2.15
CA VAL A 346 14.38 1.34 -1.11
C VAL A 346 15.55 2.25 -1.50
N GLU A 347 16.68 1.65 -1.90
CA GLU A 347 17.90 2.38 -2.26
C GLU A 347 17.70 3.27 -3.49
N ASN A 348 16.97 2.81 -4.50
CA ASN A 348 16.65 3.62 -5.68
C ASN A 348 15.83 4.86 -5.30
N ILE A 349 14.85 4.72 -4.42
CA ILE A 349 14.03 5.84 -3.94
C ILE A 349 14.88 6.82 -3.13
N ARG A 350 15.70 6.34 -2.19
CA ARG A 350 16.61 7.18 -1.41
C ARG A 350 17.51 8.01 -2.33
N ARG A 351 18.17 7.36 -3.30
CA ARG A 351 19.02 8.05 -4.28
C ARG A 351 18.24 9.07 -5.10
N LEU A 352 17.01 8.79 -5.52
CA LEU A 352 16.20 9.74 -6.27
C LEU A 352 15.89 11.01 -5.46
N ILE A 353 15.64 10.85 -4.16
CA ILE A 353 15.40 11.97 -3.24
C ILE A 353 16.67 12.77 -3.01
N GLU A 354 17.80 12.12 -2.72
CA GLU A 354 19.08 12.81 -2.48
C GLU A 354 19.58 13.61 -3.68
N HIS A 355 19.31 13.11 -4.89
CA HIS A 355 19.64 13.79 -6.12
C HIS A 355 18.51 14.71 -6.61
N SER A 356 17.42 14.82 -5.84
CA SER A 356 16.43 15.86 -6.04
C SER A 356 16.98 17.19 -5.52
N LYS A 357 16.63 18.29 -6.18
CA LYS A 357 17.13 19.61 -5.79
C LYS A 357 16.44 20.15 -4.53
N ALA A 358 15.25 19.66 -4.23
CA ALA A 358 14.51 19.99 -3.03
C ALA A 358 14.91 19.03 -1.90
N PRO A 359 14.90 19.46 -0.63
CA PRO A 359 15.06 18.54 0.50
C PRO A 359 14.04 17.41 0.42
N GLY A 360 14.39 16.23 0.94
CA GLY A 360 13.40 15.19 1.06
C GLY A 360 13.65 14.19 2.17
N HIS A 361 12.56 13.56 2.57
CA HIS A 361 12.44 12.82 3.82
C HIS A 361 11.87 11.43 3.56
N LEU A 362 12.33 10.46 4.34
CA LEU A 362 11.88 9.07 4.27
C LEU A 362 11.26 8.68 5.60
N TYR A 363 10.02 8.20 5.56
CA TYR A 363 9.30 7.74 6.73
C TYR A 363 8.80 6.30 6.54
N PRO A 364 8.93 5.42 7.54
CA PRO A 364 8.33 4.10 7.50
C PRO A 364 6.83 4.22 7.84
N LEU A 365 5.98 3.51 7.09
CA LEU A 365 4.53 3.55 7.27
C LEU A 365 3.95 2.14 7.33
N ALA A 366 3.25 1.82 8.41
CA ALA A 366 2.54 0.57 8.59
C ALA A 366 1.05 0.73 8.30
N LEU A 367 0.49 -0.23 7.58
CA LEU A 367 -0.92 -0.30 7.20
C LEU A 367 -1.48 -1.69 7.54
N LEU A 368 -2.60 -1.70 8.26
CA LEU A 368 -3.37 -2.90 8.59
C LEU A 368 -4.79 -2.77 8.02
N CYS A 369 -5.10 -3.48 6.95
CA CYS A 369 -6.43 -3.50 6.34
C CYS A 369 -6.75 -4.75 5.51
N TYR A 370 -5.92 -5.80 5.54
CA TYR A 370 -6.13 -7.01 4.71
C TYR A 370 -7.54 -7.62 4.84
N LYS A 371 -8.19 -7.50 6.01
CA LYS A 371 -9.54 -8.03 6.24
C LYS A 371 -10.64 -7.34 5.41
N LEU A 372 -10.40 -6.16 4.87
CA LEU A 372 -11.37 -5.45 4.02
C LEU A 372 -11.48 -6.06 2.63
N MET A 373 -10.34 -6.41 2.03
CA MET A 373 -10.26 -6.91 0.65
C MET A 373 -9.00 -7.79 0.52
N PRO A 374 -8.99 -8.97 1.15
CA PRO A 374 -7.79 -9.79 1.24
C PRO A 374 -7.34 -10.24 -0.14
N PRO A 375 -6.03 -10.27 -0.42
CA PRO A 375 -5.53 -10.92 -1.62
C PRO A 375 -5.85 -12.42 -1.59
N PRO A 376 -6.02 -13.06 -2.76
CA PRO A 376 -6.08 -14.50 -2.84
C PRO A 376 -4.84 -15.14 -2.21
N ILE A 377 -5.04 -16.31 -1.58
CA ILE A 377 -3.99 -17.07 -0.88
C ILE A 377 -2.84 -17.41 -1.86
N GLN A 378 -3.17 -17.72 -3.11
CA GLN A 378 -2.21 -17.92 -4.20
C GLN A 378 -2.33 -16.80 -5.23
N VAL A 379 -1.22 -16.37 -5.83
CA VAL A 379 -1.24 -15.38 -6.92
C VAL A 379 -1.95 -15.96 -8.13
N GLN A 380 -3.13 -15.44 -8.47
CA GLN A 380 -3.85 -15.84 -9.67
C GLN A 380 -3.46 -14.90 -10.83
N LYS A 381 -3.28 -15.48 -12.02
CA LYS A 381 -2.84 -14.73 -13.22
C LYS A 381 -3.99 -14.25 -14.09
N GLU A 382 -5.22 -14.73 -13.85
CA GLU A 382 -6.37 -14.43 -14.71
C GLU A 382 -7.18 -13.21 -14.22
N ILE A 383 -7.75 -12.49 -15.17
CA ILE A 383 -8.73 -11.44 -14.93
C ILE A 383 -10.02 -12.11 -14.43
N GLY A 384 -10.51 -11.63 -13.27
CA GLY A 384 -11.66 -12.21 -12.56
C GLY A 384 -11.31 -12.99 -11.29
N GLU A 385 -10.27 -12.58 -10.55
CA GLU A 385 -10.07 -13.07 -9.17
C GLU A 385 -11.34 -12.89 -8.34
N GLU A 386 -11.64 -13.87 -7.48
CA GLU A 386 -12.70 -13.76 -6.48
C GLU A 386 -12.43 -12.52 -5.61
N ARG A 387 -13.41 -11.61 -5.56
CA ARG A 387 -13.31 -10.35 -4.82
C ARG A 387 -14.00 -10.50 -3.49
N LEU A 388 -13.30 -11.11 -2.53
CA LEU A 388 -13.75 -11.16 -1.15
C LEU A 388 -13.72 -9.77 -0.53
N LEU A 389 -14.80 -9.44 0.16
CA LEU A 389 -14.97 -8.16 0.86
C LEU A 389 -15.35 -8.43 2.31
N GLY A 390 -14.88 -7.59 3.21
CA GLY A 390 -15.18 -7.69 4.64
C GLY A 390 -15.46 -6.32 5.25
N PHE A 391 -16.21 -6.32 6.35
CA PHE A 391 -16.31 -5.17 7.24
C PHE A 391 -15.30 -5.34 8.38
N SER A 392 -14.37 -4.39 8.53
CA SER A 392 -13.32 -4.52 9.52
C SER A 392 -12.72 -3.20 9.98
N GLY A 393 -12.18 -3.23 11.20
CA GLY A 393 -11.30 -2.18 11.69
C GLY A 393 -9.97 -2.20 10.94
N THR A 394 -9.34 -1.03 10.83
CA THR A 394 -8.09 -0.83 10.10
C THR A 394 -7.11 0.01 10.90
N GLY A 395 -5.84 -0.01 10.52
CA GLY A 395 -4.79 0.69 11.20
C GLY A 395 -3.86 1.40 10.23
N LEU A 396 -3.49 2.63 10.53
CA LEU A 396 -2.46 3.38 9.82
C LEU A 396 -1.51 3.97 10.84
N SER A 397 -0.21 3.83 10.66
CA SER A 397 0.79 4.44 11.55
C SER A 397 2.02 4.82 10.77
N VAL A 398 2.60 5.97 11.11
CA VAL A 398 3.88 6.43 10.57
C VAL A 398 4.93 6.45 11.68
N GLY A 399 6.15 6.00 11.37
CA GLY A 399 7.29 6.01 12.29
C GLY A 399 8.09 7.31 12.24
N ALA A 400 9.21 7.31 12.95
CA ALA A 400 10.13 8.44 12.92
C ALA A 400 10.81 8.55 11.55
N GLU A 401 11.29 9.75 11.22
CA GLU A 401 12.07 9.98 10.01
C GLU A 401 13.34 9.11 10.02
N LEU A 402 13.67 8.54 8.87
CA LEU A 402 14.86 7.71 8.69
C LEU A 402 16.03 8.59 8.24
N HIS A 403 17.07 8.65 9.05
CA HIS A 403 18.32 9.36 8.72
C HIS A 403 19.37 8.36 8.24
N PHE A 404 19.72 8.41 6.95
CA PHE A 404 20.59 7.42 6.32
C PHE A 404 21.97 7.38 7.00
N GLU A 405 22.60 8.54 7.19
CA GLU A 405 23.93 8.65 7.78
C GLU A 405 24.01 8.11 9.21
N GLU A 406 22.94 8.29 9.99
CA GLU A 406 22.85 7.78 11.37
C GLU A 406 22.67 6.27 11.40
N ILE A 407 21.78 5.73 10.56
CA ILE A 407 21.49 4.29 10.50
C ILE A 407 22.70 3.51 9.97
N THR A 408 23.47 4.10 9.05
CA THR A 408 24.56 3.40 8.37
C THR A 408 25.95 3.79 8.88
N SER A 409 26.06 4.44 10.04
CA SER A 409 27.35 4.94 10.57
C SER A 409 28.41 3.86 10.75
N ASP A 410 27.95 2.64 11.09
CA ASP A 410 28.80 1.48 11.40
C ASP A 410 28.91 0.50 10.23
N CYS A 411 28.46 0.91 9.03
CA CYS A 411 28.53 0.06 7.83
C CYS A 411 29.87 0.22 7.10
N ASP A 412 30.50 -0.91 6.77
CA ASP A 412 31.82 -0.96 6.14
C ASP A 412 31.75 -0.87 4.60
N SER A 413 30.55 -0.94 4.02
CA SER A 413 30.35 -0.90 2.56
C SER A 413 29.01 -0.28 2.16
N ILE A 414 28.92 0.17 0.91
CA ILE A 414 27.69 0.73 0.33
C ILE A 414 26.56 -0.31 0.30
N ASP A 415 26.88 -1.56 -0.01
CA ASP A 415 25.88 -2.64 -0.08
C ASP A 415 25.33 -2.97 1.32
N GLN A 416 26.21 -3.01 2.33
CA GLN A 416 25.79 -3.17 3.72
C GLN A 416 24.95 -1.98 4.20
N ALA A 417 25.34 -0.75 3.86
CA ALA A 417 24.58 0.45 4.21
C ALA A 417 23.16 0.42 3.62
N ALA A 418 23.02 0.02 2.35
CA ALA A 418 21.71 -0.12 1.72
C ALA A 418 20.84 -1.16 2.42
N GLU A 419 21.41 -2.31 2.78
CA GLU A 419 20.71 -3.37 3.51
C GLU A 419 20.29 -2.93 4.91
N CYS A 420 21.21 -2.34 5.69
CA CYS A 420 20.93 -1.82 7.03
C CYS A 420 19.83 -0.76 7.01
N PHE A 421 19.85 0.15 6.04
CA PHE A 421 18.81 1.16 5.90
C PHE A 421 17.44 0.57 5.53
N SER A 422 17.41 -0.37 4.57
CA SER A 422 16.18 -1.09 4.18
C SER A 422 15.60 -1.87 5.36
N GLN A 423 16.46 -2.55 6.11
CA GLN A 423 16.08 -3.33 7.28
C GLN A 423 15.55 -2.45 8.41
N ALA A 424 16.20 -1.32 8.72
CA ALA A 424 15.73 -0.38 9.73
C ALA A 424 14.33 0.18 9.40
N ALA A 425 14.06 0.47 8.11
CA ALA A 425 12.73 0.89 7.67
C ALA A 425 11.69 -0.23 7.90
N LEU A 426 12.01 -1.46 7.49
CA LEU A 426 11.13 -2.62 7.62
C LEU A 426 10.87 -2.98 9.10
N GLU A 427 11.85 -2.84 9.98
CA GLU A 427 11.71 -3.10 11.42
C GLU A 427 10.72 -2.14 12.06
N GLN A 428 10.79 -0.85 11.75
CA GLN A 428 9.79 0.12 12.23
C GLN A 428 8.39 -0.19 11.68
N VAL A 429 8.27 -0.54 10.39
CA VAL A 429 6.98 -0.96 9.80
C VAL A 429 6.42 -2.18 10.52
N ASN A 430 7.24 -3.20 10.81
CA ASN A 430 6.81 -4.39 11.54
C ASN A 430 6.37 -4.08 12.98
N ALA A 431 7.16 -3.30 13.72
CA ALA A 431 6.82 -2.92 15.08
C ALA A 431 5.49 -2.16 15.15
N HIS A 432 5.28 -1.23 14.22
CA HIS A 432 4.04 -0.46 14.12
C HIS A 432 2.87 -1.33 13.70
N TYR A 433 3.07 -2.22 12.71
CA TYR A 433 2.06 -3.17 12.27
C TYR A 433 1.60 -4.08 13.42
N ASP A 434 2.51 -4.56 14.24
CA ASP A 434 2.20 -5.42 15.38
C ASP A 434 1.36 -4.70 16.44
N ALA A 435 1.67 -3.44 16.75
CA ALA A 435 0.83 -2.62 17.61
C ALA A 435 -0.57 -2.39 17.02
N LEU A 436 -0.68 -2.17 15.71
CA LEU A 436 -1.97 -2.06 15.02
C LEU A 436 -2.77 -3.38 15.08
N VAL A 437 -2.10 -4.54 14.93
CA VAL A 437 -2.74 -5.86 15.08
C VAL A 437 -3.26 -6.03 16.51
N GLN A 438 -2.49 -5.65 17.52
CA GLN A 438 -2.91 -5.66 18.92
C GLN A 438 -4.12 -4.75 19.16
N ALA A 439 -4.13 -3.56 18.57
CA ALA A 439 -5.22 -2.59 18.69
C ALA A 439 -6.52 -3.11 18.08
N VAL A 440 -6.46 -3.51 16.81
CA VAL A 440 -7.62 -3.84 15.97
C VAL A 440 -8.07 -5.28 16.15
N SER A 441 -7.16 -6.24 15.98
CA SER A 441 -7.51 -7.67 15.93
C SER A 441 -7.59 -8.32 17.31
N HIS A 442 -6.87 -7.79 18.30
CA HIS A 442 -6.91 -8.28 19.68
C HIS A 442 -7.71 -7.36 20.62
N GLY A 443 -8.37 -6.32 20.08
CA GLY A 443 -9.30 -5.47 20.82
C GLY A 443 -8.68 -4.63 21.93
N LYS A 444 -7.35 -4.40 21.91
CA LYS A 444 -6.70 -3.54 22.92
C LYS A 444 -6.96 -2.05 22.68
N GLY A 445 -7.40 -1.68 21.47
CA GLY A 445 -7.59 -0.31 21.04
C GLY A 445 -6.40 0.59 21.33
N MET A 446 -6.63 1.81 21.84
CA MET A 446 -5.56 2.77 22.14
C MET A 446 -4.55 2.26 23.20
N ASN A 447 -4.91 1.26 24.02
CA ASN A 447 -3.99 0.65 25.00
C ASN A 447 -2.90 -0.21 24.35
N ALA A 448 -2.94 -0.43 23.03
CA ALA A 448 -1.85 -1.03 22.27
C ALA A 448 -0.73 -0.04 21.92
N SER A 449 -0.85 1.23 22.31
CA SER A 449 0.22 2.22 22.16
C SER A 449 1.50 1.76 22.86
N THR A 450 2.64 2.16 22.30
CA THR A 450 4.00 1.89 22.79
C THR A 450 4.77 3.21 22.93
N ASP A 451 6.00 3.15 23.43
CA ASP A 451 6.87 4.33 23.52
C ASP A 451 7.18 4.98 22.15
N THR A 452 7.09 4.20 21.07
CA THR A 452 7.38 4.65 19.70
C THR A 452 6.12 4.87 18.86
N LEU A 453 4.94 4.52 19.38
CA LEU A 453 3.68 4.58 18.64
C LEU A 453 2.52 4.95 19.58
N VAL A 454 1.94 6.13 19.34
CA VAL A 454 0.76 6.62 20.06
C VAL A 454 -0.48 6.51 19.16
N LEU A 455 -1.45 5.68 19.55
CA LEU A 455 -2.69 5.48 18.81
C LEU A 455 -3.76 6.51 19.17
N SER A 456 -4.55 6.90 18.17
CA SER A 456 -5.68 7.82 18.30
C SER A 456 -6.80 7.48 17.32
N GLN A 457 -7.97 8.12 17.48
CA GLN A 457 -9.11 8.04 16.57
C GLN A 457 -9.61 9.47 16.25
N PRO A 458 -8.96 10.20 15.33
CA PRO A 458 -9.24 11.62 15.10
C PRO A 458 -10.65 11.92 14.54
N TRP A 459 -11.39 10.90 14.08
CA TRP A 459 -12.78 11.01 13.64
C TRP A 459 -13.80 10.85 14.79
N SER A 460 -13.36 10.39 15.96
CA SER A 460 -14.20 10.29 17.14
C SER A 460 -14.28 11.67 17.81
N VAL A 461 -15.39 12.38 17.61
CA VAL A 461 -15.65 13.63 18.34
C VAL A 461 -15.63 13.34 19.84
N ASN A 462 -14.75 14.01 20.58
CA ASN A 462 -14.68 13.92 22.05
C ASN A 462 -16.06 14.18 22.66
N SER A 463 -16.76 13.13 23.11
CA SER A 463 -17.98 13.23 23.91
C SER A 463 -17.71 13.65 25.37
N SER A 464 -16.52 14.19 25.66
CA SER A 464 -16.00 14.41 27.02
C SER A 464 -15.60 15.85 27.33
N THR A 465 -16.13 16.87 26.63
CA THR A 465 -15.98 18.28 27.05
C THR A 465 -17.24 19.12 26.78
N SER A 466 -18.25 19.01 27.66
CA SER A 466 -19.19 20.10 28.00
C SER A 466 -20.23 19.61 29.01
N ASN A 467 -19.80 19.42 30.25
CA ASN A 467 -20.71 19.40 31.40
C ASN A 467 -20.16 20.30 32.52
N GLU A 468 -19.64 21.47 32.16
CA GLU A 468 -19.59 22.60 33.08
C GLU A 468 -20.83 23.46 32.82
N LYS A 469 -21.84 23.28 33.66
CA LYS A 469 -22.90 24.27 33.82
C LYS A 469 -22.24 25.60 34.19
N PRO A 470 -22.57 26.72 33.51
CA PRO A 470 -22.10 28.02 33.93
C PRO A 470 -22.65 28.33 35.33
N ARG A 471 -21.75 28.61 36.28
CA ARG A 471 -22.12 29.19 37.57
C ARG A 471 -22.68 30.58 37.32
N VAL A 472 -23.96 30.77 37.63
CA VAL A 472 -24.60 32.08 37.68
C VAL A 472 -23.97 32.90 38.82
N PRO A 473 -23.46 34.12 38.59
CA PRO A 473 -23.03 34.98 39.67
C PRO A 473 -24.25 35.54 40.40
N CYS A 474 -24.32 35.35 41.71
CA CYS A 474 -25.23 36.11 42.57
C CYS A 474 -24.87 37.59 42.49
N HIS A 475 -25.79 38.41 41.97
CA HIS A 475 -25.74 39.85 42.19
C HIS A 475 -26.49 40.19 43.49
N SER A 476 -25.74 40.74 44.43
CA SER A 476 -26.25 41.53 45.54
C SER A 476 -26.75 42.88 45.04
N SER A 477 -28.05 43.14 45.14
CA SER A 477 -28.69 44.43 45.43
C SER A 477 -30.16 44.17 45.77
#